data_AF-A0A2H0UYF7-F1
#
_entry.id   AF-A0A2H0UYF7-F1
#
_cell.length_a   1.000
_cell.length_b   1.000
_cell.length_c   1.000
_cell.angle_alpha   90.00
_cell.angle_beta   90.00
_cell.angle_gamma   90.00
#
_symmetry.space_group_name_H-M   'P 1'
#
loop_
_entity.id
_entity.type
_entity.pdbx_description
1 polymer ?
#
loop_
_entity_poly.entity_id
_entity_poly.type
_entity_poly.pdbx_seq_one_letter_code
_entity_poly.pdbx_strand_id
1 'polypeptide(L)'
;MIYKNILITGGAGFVGSNLAVKLKEKYPQTEITALDNLKRRGSELNMKRLAAGGINFLYGDIRNPEDLESAGPVDLIIMCAAEAAVLAGVNSSPAYLLITNSTYAL
;
A
#
# COMPACT_ATOMS: atom_id res chain seq x y z
N MET A 1 -0.99 12.63 17.09
CA MET A 1 -2.00 11.63 16.67
C MET A 1 -1.86 10.43 17.60
N ILE A 2 -2.89 9.59 17.75
CA ILE A 2 -2.85 8.45 18.70
C ILE A 2 -1.95 7.31 18.17
N TYR A 3 -1.67 7.27 16.86
CA TYR A 3 -0.90 6.22 16.20
C TYR A 3 0.56 6.65 15.94
N LYS A 4 1.52 5.82 16.36
CA LYS A 4 2.96 6.02 16.14
C LYS A 4 3.45 5.36 14.86
N ASN A 5 2.87 4.21 14.51
CA ASN A 5 3.23 3.40 13.34
C ASN A 5 2.01 3.17 12.45
N ILE A 6 2.04 3.69 11.22
CA ILE A 6 0.98 3.51 10.23
C ILE A 6 1.51 2.68 9.06
N LEU A 7 0.80 1.60 8.72
CA LEU A 7 1.05 0.83 7.51
C LEU A 7 0.02 1.19 6.43
N ILE A 8 0.49 1.54 5.24
CA ILE A 8 -0.36 1.83 4.08
C ILE A 8 -0.11 0.76 3.03
N THR A 9 -1.09 -0.10 2.78
CA THR A 9 -0.98 -1.10 1.70
C THR A 9 -1.35 -0.50 0.36
N GLY A 10 -0.75 -0.97 -0.73
CA GLY A 10 -0.85 -0.28 -2.02
C GLY A 10 -0.19 1.10 -1.96
N GLY A 11 0.82 1.24 -1.10
CA GLY A 11 1.43 2.52 -0.74
C GLY A 11 2.20 3.18 -1.88
N ALA A 12 2.57 2.43 -2.93
CA ALA A 12 3.16 2.99 -4.15
C ALA A 12 2.11 3.33 -5.23
N GLY A 13 0.84 2.99 -5.00
CA GLY A 13 -0.29 3.37 -5.85
C GLY A 13 -0.63 4.86 -5.77
N PHE A 14 -1.58 5.30 -6.61
CA PHE A 14 -1.96 6.72 -6.69
C PHE A 14 -2.49 7.27 -5.36
N VAL A 15 -3.47 6.60 -4.74
CA VAL A 15 -4.07 7.05 -3.47
C VAL A 15 -3.10 6.82 -2.31
N GLY A 16 -2.52 5.63 -2.20
CA GLY A 16 -1.62 5.24 -1.12
C GLY A 16 -0.42 6.18 -0.99
N SER A 17 0.25 6.51 -2.09
CA SER A 17 1.44 7.37 -2.05
C SER A 17 1.12 8.82 -1.68
N ASN A 18 0.00 9.36 -2.18
CA ASN A 18 -0.45 10.70 -1.81
C ASN A 18 -0.85 10.77 -0.34
N LEU A 19 -1.52 9.73 0.18
CA LEU A 19 -1.90 9.66 1.58
C LEU A 19 -0.68 9.56 2.48
N ALA A 20 0.29 8.72 2.14
CA ALA A 20 1.53 8.56 2.88
C ALA A 20 2.27 9.89 3.07
N VAL A 21 2.45 10.64 1.97
CA VAL A 21 3.12 11.95 1.99
C VAL A 21 2.34 12.96 2.82
N LYS A 22 1.02 13.10 2.60
CA LYS A 22 0.19 14.06 3.35
C LYS A 22 0.12 13.74 4.85
N LEU A 23 0.09 12.45 5.21
CA LEU A 23 0.11 12.03 6.60
C LEU A 23 1.46 12.33 7.25
N LYS A 24 2.58 12.09 6.54
CA LYS A 24 3.93 12.40 7.07
C LYS A 24 4.13 13.91 7.25
N GLU A 25 3.68 14.72 6.30
CA GLU A 25 3.71 16.19 6.40
C GLU A 25 2.88 16.69 7.60
N LYS A 26 1.69 16.13 7.80
CA LYS A 26 0.80 16.54 8.90
C LYS A 26 1.25 16.01 10.26
N TYR A 27 1.92 14.87 10.29
CA TYR A 27 2.37 14.19 11.50
C TYR A 27 3.83 13.73 11.36
N PRO A 28 4.80 14.65 11.46
CA PRO A 28 6.21 14.35 11.17
C PRO A 28 6.82 13.25 12.05
N GLN A 29 6.31 13.12 13.27
CA GLN A 29 6.76 12.15 14.28
C GLN A 29 6.14 10.75 14.11
N THR A 30 5.18 10.58 13.20
CA THR A 30 4.59 9.28 12.92
C THR A 30 5.47 8.55 11.90
N GLU A 31 5.79 7.29 12.21
CA GLU A 31 6.44 6.38 11.27
C GLU A 31 5.38 5.84 10.30
N ILE A 32 5.66 5.97 9.01
CA ILE A 32 4.77 5.53 7.94
C ILE A 32 5.53 4.56 7.07
N THR A 33 4.94 3.39 6.87
CA THR A 33 5.45 2.35 5.98
C THR A 33 4.47 2.14 4.83
N ALA A 34 4.98 2.23 3.60
CA ALA A 34 4.27 1.89 2.38
C ALA A 34 4.59 0.44 1.99
N LEU A 35 3.60 -0.45 2.06
CA LEU A 35 3.70 -1.84 1.59
C LEU A 35 3.11 -1.95 0.18
N ASP A 36 3.92 -2.41 -0.77
CA ASP A 36 3.50 -2.58 -2.17
C ASP A 36 4.34 -3.64 -2.89
N ASN A 37 3.72 -4.45 -3.75
CA ASN A 37 4.40 -5.47 -4.56
C ASN A 37 4.82 -4.94 -5.95
N LEU A 38 4.51 -3.66 -6.25
CA LEU A 38 4.81 -2.97 -7.51
C LEU A 38 4.23 -3.65 -8.75
N LYS A 39 3.16 -4.46 -8.58
CA LYS A 39 2.55 -5.19 -9.69
C LYS A 39 1.95 -4.28 -10.76
N ARG A 40 1.47 -3.10 -10.36
CA ARG A 40 0.97 -2.08 -11.28
C ARG A 40 2.12 -1.26 -11.84
N ARG A 41 2.28 -1.30 -13.17
CA ARG A 41 3.28 -0.50 -13.89
C ARG A 41 3.11 0.99 -13.59
N GLY A 42 4.22 1.64 -13.27
CA GLY A 42 4.27 3.06 -12.90
C GLY A 42 4.18 3.31 -11.39
N SER A 43 3.83 2.31 -10.56
CA SER A 43 3.89 2.45 -9.09
C SER A 43 5.31 2.73 -8.60
N GLU A 44 6.31 2.15 -9.26
CA GLU A 44 7.73 2.36 -8.96
C GLU A 44 8.17 3.83 -9.10
N LEU A 45 7.45 4.64 -9.90
CA LEU A 45 7.75 6.07 -10.06
C LEU A 45 7.49 6.85 -8.75
N ASN A 46 6.57 6.37 -7.91
CA ASN A 46 6.25 7.01 -6.64
C ASN A 46 7.29 6.73 -5.54
N MET A 47 8.18 5.74 -5.73
CA MET A 47 9.22 5.37 -4.76
C MET A 47 10.13 6.56 -4.40
N LYS A 48 10.55 7.33 -5.41
CA LYS A 48 11.40 8.51 -5.19
C LYS A 48 10.70 9.55 -4.32
N ARG A 49 9.39 9.74 -4.52
CA ARG A 49 8.57 10.68 -3.75
C ARG A 49 8.35 10.19 -2.31
N LEU A 50 8.12 8.90 -2.12
CA LEU A 50 7.99 8.30 -0.79
C LEU A 50 9.28 8.45 0.00
N ALA A 51 10.43 8.11 -0.61
CA ALA A 51 11.73 8.27 0.02
C ALA A 51 12.03 9.74 0.37
N ALA A 52 11.76 10.67 -0.54
CA ALA A 52 11.93 12.10 -0.29
C ALA A 52 11.03 12.63 0.83
N GLY A 53 9.86 12.02 1.03
CA GLY A 53 8.94 12.32 2.13
C GLY A 53 9.30 11.65 3.45
N GLY A 54 10.36 10.84 3.52
CA GLY A 54 10.73 10.10 4.74
C GLY A 54 9.74 8.98 5.08
N ILE A 55 9.13 8.35 4.07
CA ILE A 55 8.27 7.18 4.22
C ILE A 55 9.11 5.91 3.98
N ASN A 56 8.98 4.95 4.90
CA ASN A 56 9.61 3.64 4.76
C ASN A 56 8.91 2.86 3.66
N PHE A 57 9.67 2.17 2.82
CA PHE A 57 9.09 1.29 1.80
C PHE A 57 9.38 -0.16 2.14
N LEU A 58 8.33 -0.96 2.10
CA LEU A 58 8.38 -2.41 2.25
C LEU A 58 7.89 -3.05 0.95
N TYR A 59 8.80 -3.73 0.26
CA TYR A 59 8.43 -4.54 -0.89
C TYR A 59 7.79 -5.83 -0.40
N GLY A 60 6.54 -6.06 -0.75
CA GLY A 60 5.82 -7.25 -0.29
C GLY A 60 4.40 -7.32 -0.82
N ASP A 61 3.81 -8.50 -0.75
CA ASP A 61 2.44 -8.75 -1.16
C ASP A 61 1.55 -8.92 0.07
N ILE A 62 0.48 -8.12 0.15
CA ILE A 62 -0.44 -8.17 1.30
C ILE A 62 -1.08 -9.54 1.48
N ARG A 63 -1.07 -10.39 0.45
CA ARG A 63 -1.64 -11.73 0.46
C ARG A 63 -0.73 -12.75 1.16
N ASN A 64 0.52 -12.36 1.40
CA ASN A 64 1.50 -13.13 2.15
C ASN A 64 1.52 -12.63 3.60
N PRO A 65 1.07 -13.44 4.58
CA PRO A 65 1.09 -13.03 5.98
C PRO A 65 2.48 -12.62 6.48
N GLU A 66 3.54 -13.30 6.02
CA GLU A 66 4.91 -12.99 6.42
C GLU A 66 5.39 -11.60 5.95
N ASP A 67 4.94 -11.15 4.77
CA ASP A 67 5.25 -9.80 4.28
C ASP A 67 4.56 -8.75 5.17
N LEU A 68 3.35 -9.03 5.65
CA LEU A 68 2.63 -8.15 6.57
C LEU A 68 3.31 -8.13 7.96
N GLU A 69 3.73 -9.29 8.48
CA GLU A 69 4.45 -9.41 9.75
C GLU A 69 5.81 -8.69 9.72
N SER A 70 6.48 -8.68 8.56
CA SER A 70 7.76 -7.99 8.36
C SER A 70 7.66 -6.46 8.48
N ALA A 71 6.44 -5.89 8.43
CA ALA A 71 6.21 -4.47 8.69
C ALA A 71 6.47 -4.05 10.14
N GLY A 72 6.60 -5.01 11.06
CA GLY A 72 6.84 -4.77 12.47
C GLY A 72 5.59 -4.29 13.21
N PRO A 73 5.74 -3.57 14.35
CA PRO A 73 4.60 -3.10 15.12
C PRO A 73 3.81 -2.04 14.35
N VAL A 74 2.51 -2.27 14.18
CA VAL A 74 1.59 -1.37 13.46
C VAL A 74 0.41 -1.02 14.37
N ASP A 75 0.14 0.28 14.53
CA ASP A 75 -1.01 0.76 15.32
C ASP A 75 -2.25 0.99 14.45
N LEU A 76 -2.04 1.27 13.16
CA LEU A 76 -3.08 1.54 12.17
C LEU A 76 -2.68 0.99 10.81
N ILE A 77 -3.57 0.22 10.18
CA ILE A 77 -3.46 -0.20 8.78
C ILE A 77 -4.46 0.59 7.95
N ILE A 78 -4.00 1.19 6.85
CA ILE A 78 -4.85 1.81 5.84
C ILE A 78 -4.72 1.00 4.54
N MET A 79 -5.82 0.39 4.12
CA MET A 79 -5.82 -0.49 2.95
C MET A 79 -6.10 0.30 1.67
N CYS A 80 -5.08 0.48 0.82
CA CYS A 80 -5.24 1.05 -0.52
C CYS A 80 -4.83 0.07 -1.64
N ALA A 81 -4.39 -1.15 -1.29
CA ALA A 81 -4.10 -2.20 -2.25
C ALA A 81 -5.41 -2.72 -2.88
N ALA A 82 -5.56 -2.51 -4.18
CA ALA A 82 -6.61 -3.10 -5.00
C ALA A 82 -6.26 -2.95 -6.49
N GLU A 83 -6.80 -3.83 -7.33
CA GLU A 83 -7.00 -3.60 -8.75
C GLU A 83 -8.26 -2.75 -8.95
N ALA A 84 -8.06 -1.47 -9.26
CA ALA A 84 -9.14 -0.50 -9.45
C ALA A 84 -9.53 -0.30 -10.92
N ALA A 85 -8.80 -0.89 -11.87
CA ALA A 85 -9.10 -0.70 -13.30
C ALA A 85 -10.34 -1.52 -13.71
N VAL A 86 -11.41 -0.83 -14.11
CA VAL A 86 -12.62 -1.48 -14.65
C VAL A 86 -12.29 -2.38 -15.85
N LEU A 87 -11.36 -1.95 -16.70
CA LEU A 87 -10.94 -2.70 -17.87
C LEU A 87 -10.26 -4.04 -17.53
N ALA A 88 -9.76 -4.22 -16.31
CA ALA A 88 -9.10 -5.46 -15.91
C ALA A 88 -10.07 -6.65 -15.77
N GLY A 89 -11.39 -6.41 -15.85
CA GLY A 89 -12.42 -7.45 -15.94
C GLY A 89 -12.98 -7.69 -17.35
N VAL A 90 -12.49 -6.95 -18.36
CA VAL A 90 -12.94 -7.07 -19.75
C VAL A 90 -11.98 -7.98 -20.51
N ASN A 91 -12.51 -9.02 -21.16
CA ASN A 91 -11.72 -9.99 -21.94
C ASN A 91 -10.62 -10.73 -21.14
N SER A 92 -10.77 -10.80 -19.82
CA SER A 92 -9.84 -11.45 -18.90
C SER A 92 -10.59 -12.36 -17.94
N SER A 93 -9.87 -13.26 -17.26
CA SER A 93 -10.47 -14.07 -16.20
C SER A 93 -10.84 -13.20 -15.00
N PRO A 94 -12.06 -13.32 -14.44
CA PRO A 94 -12.45 -12.59 -13.24
C PRO A 94 -11.64 -13.03 -12.00
N ALA A 95 -10.99 -14.20 -12.06
CA ALA A 95 -10.20 -14.73 -10.96
C ALA A 95 -9.11 -13.75 -10.50
N TYR A 96 -8.48 -13.01 -11.41
CA TYR A 96 -7.47 -12.00 -11.05
C TYR A 96 -8.05 -10.89 -10.17
N LEU A 97 -9.23 -10.36 -10.54
CA LEU A 97 -9.90 -9.31 -9.77
C LEU A 97 -10.37 -9.82 -8.41
N LEU A 98 -10.95 -11.03 -8.37
CA LEU A 98 -11.38 -11.66 -7.13
C LEU A 98 -10.20 -11.90 -6.20
N ILE A 99 -9.12 -12.51 -6.68
CA ILE A 99 -7.94 -12.77 -5.86
C ILE A 99 -7.27 -11.47 -5.39
N THR A 100 -7.23 -10.43 -6.22
CA THR A 100 -6.51 -9.19 -5.87
C THR A 100 -7.32 -8.30 -4.93
N ASN A 101 -8.65 -8.24 -5.09
CA ASN A 101 -9.51 -7.31 -4.35
C ASN A 101 -10.24 -7.97 -3.18
N SER A 102 -10.39 -9.30 -3.19
CA SER A 102 -11.09 -10.05 -2.15
C SER A 102 -10.13 -10.78 -1.20
N THR A 103 -8.82 -10.59 -1.30
CA THR A 103 -7.94 -11.02 -0.21
C THR A 103 -8.39 -10.28 1.06
N TYR A 104 -8.75 -11.05 2.09
CA TYR A 104 -9.37 -10.62 3.35
C TYR A 104 -10.89 -10.39 3.36
N ALA A 105 -11.60 -10.64 2.27
CA ALA A 105 -13.05 -10.84 2.36
C ALA A 105 -13.29 -12.26 2.90
N LEU A 106 -13.90 -12.36 4.09
CA LEU A 106 -14.39 -13.62 4.66
C LEU A 106 -15.35 -14.34 3.71
#